data_AF-A0A699VXD2-F1
#
_entry.id   AF-A0A699VXD2-F1
#
_cell.length_a   1.000
_cell.length_b   1.000
_cell.length_c   1.000
_cell.angle_alpha   90.00
_cell.angle_beta   90.00
_cell.angle_gamma   90.00
#
_symmetry.space_group_name_H-M   'P 1'
#
loop_
_entity.id
_entity.type
_entity.pdbx_description
1 polymer ?
#
loop_
_entity_poly.entity_id
_entity_poly.type
_entity_poly.pdbx_seq_one_letter_code
_entity_poly.pdbx_strand_id
1 'polypeptide(L)'
;MYDSWRSRMELYMLNRQHGMMILESIEHGPLLWPSVTEDGETRLKKYSELSSVEATQADCDVKATNIILQALPQEIYALVSTHKVAKDLWEWIQMLMQGTLLTKQERECKLYDAFDKFSYQKERHF
;
A
#
# COMPACT_ATOMS: atom_id res chain seq x y z
N MET A 1 -8.85 22.25 10.51
CA MET A 1 -7.95 22.21 9.33
C MET A 1 -7.98 20.84 8.67
N TYR A 2 -7.89 19.74 9.43
CA TYR A 2 -8.06 18.37 8.92
C TYR A 2 -9.41 18.13 8.23
N ASP A 3 -10.54 18.45 8.86
CA ASP A 3 -11.87 18.16 8.29
C ASP A 3 -12.11 18.87 6.95
N SER A 4 -11.66 20.12 6.83
CA SER A 4 -11.77 20.87 5.58
C SER A 4 -10.90 20.28 4.47
N TRP A 5 -9.70 19.80 4.81
CA TRP A 5 -8.84 19.10 3.86
C TRP A 5 -9.46 17.76 3.45
N ARG A 6 -9.96 16.98 4.42
CA ARG A 6 -10.65 15.70 4.19
C ARG A 6 -11.84 15.87 3.25
N SER A 7 -12.74 16.81 3.52
CA SER A 7 -13.90 17.05 2.65
C SER A 7 -13.50 17.51 1.23
N ARG A 8 -12.43 18.30 1.08
CA ARG A 8 -11.91 18.68 -0.25
C ARG A 8 -11.36 17.48 -1.00
N MET A 9 -10.68 16.56 -0.31
CA MET A 9 -10.15 15.34 -0.89
C MET A 9 -11.27 14.37 -1.29
N GLU A 10 -12.25 14.16 -0.43
CA GLU A 10 -13.45 13.36 -0.73
C GLU A 10 -14.18 13.91 -1.97
N LEU A 11 -14.46 15.22 -2.00
CA LEU A 11 -15.10 15.85 -3.16
C LEU A 11 -14.25 15.74 -4.43
N TYR A 12 -12.94 15.87 -4.33
CA TYR A 12 -12.05 15.70 -5.47
C TYR A 12 -12.10 14.27 -6.03
N MET A 13 -12.10 13.25 -5.17
CA MET A 13 -12.20 11.83 -5.58
C MET A 13 -13.56 11.52 -6.19
N LEU A 14 -14.65 11.98 -5.55
CA LEU A 14 -16.02 11.75 -6.03
C LEU A 14 -16.27 12.35 -7.41
N ASN A 15 -15.55 13.41 -7.79
CA ASN A 15 -15.61 14.02 -9.12
C ASN A 15 -14.79 13.28 -10.20
N ARG A 16 -14.07 12.21 -9.86
CA ARG A 16 -13.33 11.37 -10.81
C ARG A 16 -14.21 10.24 -11.35
N GLN A 17 -13.83 9.68 -12.50
CA GLN A 17 -14.44 8.45 -12.99
C GLN A 17 -14.22 7.33 -11.97
N HIS A 18 -15.30 6.62 -11.61
CA HIS A 18 -15.33 5.63 -10.52
C HIS A 18 -14.98 6.22 -9.14
N GLY A 19 -15.32 7.50 -8.90
CA GLY A 19 -14.96 8.22 -7.68
C GLY A 19 -15.38 7.53 -6.37
N MET A 20 -16.55 6.86 -6.36
CA MET A 20 -16.97 6.05 -5.22
C MET A 20 -16.03 4.88 -4.94
N MET A 21 -15.64 4.12 -5.97
CA MET A 21 -14.71 3.00 -5.81
C MET A 21 -13.34 3.49 -5.34
N ILE A 22 -12.88 4.64 -5.83
CA ILE A 22 -11.63 5.26 -5.38
C ILE A 22 -11.70 5.63 -3.89
N LEU A 23 -12.82 6.23 -3.44
CA LEU A 23 -13.01 6.58 -2.04
C LEU A 23 -13.01 5.32 -1.15
N GLU A 24 -13.74 4.27 -1.56
CA GLU A 24 -13.78 2.99 -0.86
C GLU A 24 -12.39 2.35 -0.75
N SER A 25 -11.56 2.41 -1.80
CA SER A 25 -10.17 1.94 -1.76
C SER A 25 -9.30 2.67 -0.73
N ILE A 26 -9.58 3.93 -0.45
CA ILE A 26 -8.84 4.70 0.58
C ILE A 26 -9.34 4.36 1.98
N GLU A 27 -10.65 4.24 2.15
CA GLU A 27 -11.26 3.97 3.45
C GLU A 27 -11.01 2.53 3.93
N HIS A 28 -11.04 1.57 3.02
CA HIS A 28 -10.96 0.14 3.34
C HIS A 28 -9.67 -0.53 2.88
N GLY A 29 -8.84 0.20 2.11
CA GLY A 29 -7.64 -0.33 1.48
C GLY A 29 -7.93 -0.95 0.09
N PRO A 30 -6.87 -1.25 -0.68
CA PRO A 30 -7.01 -1.89 -1.99
C PRO A 30 -7.57 -3.31 -1.86
N LEU A 31 -8.27 -3.76 -2.91
CA LEU A 31 -8.80 -5.12 -2.95
C LEU A 31 -7.66 -6.14 -2.95
N LEU A 32 -7.87 -7.27 -2.29
CA LEU A 32 -6.98 -8.41 -2.43
C LEU A 32 -6.91 -8.85 -3.89
N TRP A 33 -5.69 -8.97 -4.42
CA TRP A 33 -5.49 -9.35 -5.81
C TRP A 33 -6.14 -10.71 -6.09
N PRO A 34 -7.00 -10.83 -7.12
CA PRO A 34 -7.72 -12.07 -7.36
C PRO A 34 -6.81 -13.26 -7.65
N SER A 35 -7.18 -14.43 -7.14
CA SER A 35 -6.53 -15.71 -7.43
C SER A 35 -7.43 -16.63 -8.26
N VAL A 36 -6.80 -17.61 -8.89
CA VAL A 36 -7.45 -18.71 -9.61
C VAL A 36 -6.82 -20.01 -9.14
N THR A 37 -7.66 -21.03 -8.92
CA THR A 37 -7.20 -22.39 -8.65
C THR A 37 -7.25 -23.18 -9.94
N GLU A 38 -6.09 -23.64 -10.39
CA GLU A 38 -5.90 -24.43 -11.60
C GLU A 38 -5.16 -25.71 -11.20
N ASP A 39 -5.74 -26.87 -11.47
CA ASP A 39 -5.19 -28.18 -11.11
C ASP A 39 -4.80 -28.37 -9.63
N GLY A 40 -5.52 -27.70 -8.72
CA GLY A 40 -5.29 -27.77 -7.28
C GLY A 40 -4.23 -26.81 -6.75
N GLU A 41 -3.54 -26.08 -7.63
CA GLU A 41 -2.65 -24.98 -7.24
C GLU A 41 -3.37 -23.63 -7.35
N THR A 42 -3.27 -22.82 -6.29
CA THR A 42 -3.82 -21.46 -6.28
C THR A 42 -2.73 -20.47 -6.68
N ARG A 43 -2.93 -19.80 -7.81
CA ARG A 43 -2.04 -18.73 -8.29
C ARG A 43 -2.79 -17.41 -8.40
N LEU A 44 -2.07 -16.29 -8.36
CA LEU A 44 -2.66 -14.99 -8.66
C LEU A 44 -3.02 -14.91 -10.15
N LYS A 45 -4.13 -14.26 -10.47
CA LYS A 45 -4.53 -13.97 -11.86
C LYS A 45 -3.56 -12.96 -12.47
N LYS A 46 -3.28 -13.10 -13.77
CA LYS A 46 -2.69 -12.02 -14.57
C LYS A 46 -3.74 -10.94 -14.79
N TYR A 47 -3.31 -9.71 -15.08
CA TYR A 47 -4.24 -8.62 -15.38
C TYR A 47 -5.20 -8.96 -16.54
N SER A 48 -4.71 -9.66 -17.57
CA SER A 48 -5.53 -10.11 -18.72
C SER A 48 -6.56 -11.19 -18.38
N GLU A 49 -6.44 -11.84 -17.23
CA GLU A 49 -7.37 -12.86 -16.72
C GLU A 49 -8.44 -12.24 -15.79
N LEU A 50 -8.33 -10.94 -15.49
CA LEU A 50 -9.31 -10.24 -14.67
C LEU A 50 -10.61 -10.05 -15.44
N SER A 51 -11.72 -10.22 -14.74
CA SER A 51 -13.02 -9.73 -15.19
C SER A 51 -13.00 -8.20 -15.32
N SER A 52 -13.94 -7.65 -16.09
CA SER A 52 -14.05 -6.20 -16.24
C SER A 52 -14.21 -5.46 -14.91
N VAL A 53 -14.87 -6.08 -13.92
CA VAL A 53 -15.08 -5.48 -12.59
C VAL A 53 -13.79 -5.51 -11.78
N GLU A 54 -13.08 -6.65 -11.75
CA GLU A 54 -11.79 -6.77 -11.06
C GLU A 54 -10.74 -5.80 -11.65
N ALA A 55 -10.68 -5.67 -12.98
CA ALA A 55 -9.77 -4.73 -13.63
C ALA A 55 -10.13 -3.27 -13.30
N THR A 56 -11.43 -2.92 -13.30
CA THR A 56 -11.89 -1.58 -12.92
C THR A 56 -11.52 -1.25 -11.48
N GLN A 57 -11.68 -2.20 -10.56
CA GLN A 57 -11.31 -2.02 -9.15
C GLN A 57 -9.79 -1.86 -8.99
N ALA A 58 -8.98 -2.72 -9.63
CA ALA A 58 -7.52 -2.60 -9.60
C ALA A 58 -7.05 -1.23 -10.11
N ASP A 59 -7.66 -0.72 -11.18
CA ASP A 59 -7.38 0.62 -11.70
C ASP A 59 -7.77 1.73 -10.70
N CYS A 60 -8.89 1.55 -9.98
CA CYS A 60 -9.31 2.48 -8.93
C CYS A 60 -8.36 2.46 -7.73
N ASP A 61 -7.89 1.28 -7.30
CA ASP A 61 -6.91 1.10 -6.23
C ASP A 61 -5.58 1.80 -6.57
N VAL A 62 -5.13 1.69 -7.82
CA VAL A 62 -3.95 2.42 -8.32
C VAL A 62 -4.19 3.93 -8.31
N LYS A 63 -5.37 4.39 -8.75
CA LYS A 63 -5.73 5.82 -8.70
C LYS A 63 -5.77 6.35 -7.26
N ALA A 64 -6.36 5.60 -6.34
CA ALA A 64 -6.39 5.93 -4.91
C ALA A 64 -4.98 6.10 -4.35
N THR A 65 -4.09 5.13 -4.64
CA THR A 65 -2.68 5.18 -4.25
C THR A 65 -1.99 6.43 -4.79
N ASN A 66 -2.17 6.73 -6.09
CA ASN A 66 -1.58 7.92 -6.70
C ASN A 66 -2.10 9.22 -6.09
N ILE A 67 -3.39 9.30 -5.75
CA ILE A 67 -3.97 10.47 -5.08
C ILE A 67 -3.36 10.66 -3.69
N ILE A 68 -3.21 9.59 -2.91
CA ILE A 68 -2.53 9.64 -1.61
C ILE A 68 -1.09 10.12 -1.78
N LEU A 69 -0.35 9.56 -2.73
CA LEU A 69 1.04 9.96 -2.98
C LEU A 69 1.17 11.43 -3.39
N GLN A 70 0.26 11.96 -4.21
CA GLN A 70 0.24 13.38 -4.57
C GLN A 70 -0.17 14.29 -3.40
N ALA A 71 -0.94 13.77 -2.45
CA ALA A 71 -1.32 14.48 -1.24
C ALA A 71 -0.19 14.59 -0.23
N LEU A 72 0.80 13.69 -0.31
CA LEU A 72 1.96 13.70 0.57
C LEU A 72 2.89 14.86 0.19
N PRO A 73 3.29 15.71 1.15
CA PRO A 73 4.32 16.71 0.92
C PRO A 73 5.59 16.07 0.34
N GLN A 74 6.18 16.75 -0.65
CA GLN A 74 7.39 16.30 -1.34
C GLN A 74 8.52 16.01 -0.35
N GLU A 75 8.60 16.74 0.76
CA GLU A 75 9.57 16.56 1.83
C GLU A 75 9.41 15.22 2.55
N ILE A 76 8.17 14.78 2.79
CA ILE A 76 7.89 13.47 3.40
C ILE A 76 8.28 12.35 2.44
N TYR A 77 7.91 12.49 1.16
CA TYR A 77 8.29 11.52 0.14
C TYR A 77 9.82 11.44 -0.04
N ALA A 78 10.50 12.59 -0.10
CA ALA A 78 11.96 12.68 -0.19
C ALA A 78 12.64 12.08 1.04
N LEU A 79 12.12 12.35 2.24
CA LEU A 79 12.63 11.78 3.48
C LEU A 79 12.55 10.25 3.47
N VAL A 80 11.41 9.68 3.09
CA VAL A 80 11.24 8.22 3.03
C VAL A 80 12.11 7.60 1.93
N SER A 81 12.14 8.20 0.74
CA SER A 81 12.85 7.64 -0.42
C SER A 81 14.38 7.70 -0.33
N THR A 82 14.93 8.65 0.43
CA THR A 82 16.39 8.77 0.66
C THR A 82 16.87 8.00 1.90
N HIS A 83 15.96 7.51 2.74
CA HIS A 83 16.32 6.81 3.95
C HIS A 83 16.70 5.36 3.64
N LYS A 84 17.99 5.01 3.83
CA LYS A 84 18.52 3.66 3.58
C LYS A 84 17.69 2.56 4.27
N VAL A 85 17.26 2.81 5.50
CA VAL A 85 16.45 1.87 6.29
C VAL A 85 15.04 1.67 5.70
N ALA A 86 14.46 2.65 5.00
CA ALA A 86 13.15 2.48 4.37
C ALA A 86 13.20 1.48 3.22
N LYS A 87 14.30 1.49 2.43
CA LYS A 87 14.56 0.48 1.41
C LYS A 87 14.73 -0.91 2.04
N ASP A 88 15.56 -1.03 3.08
CA ASP A 88 15.82 -2.31 3.75
C ASP A 88 14.53 -2.89 4.37
N LEU A 89 13.69 -2.05 4.98
CA LEU A 89 12.36 -2.40 5.49
C LEU A 89 11.44 -2.93 4.38
N TRP A 90 11.42 -2.26 3.22
CA TRP A 90 10.58 -2.66 2.09
C TRP A 90 11.00 -4.02 1.53
N GLU A 91 12.29 -4.23 1.29
CA GLU A 91 12.83 -5.51 0.82
C GLU A 91 12.54 -6.64 1.83
N TRP A 92 12.61 -6.34 3.13
CA TRP A 92 12.24 -7.30 4.19
C TRP A 92 10.76 -7.65 4.19
N ILE A 93 9.86 -6.68 4.05
CA ILE A 93 8.41 -6.93 3.94
C ILE A 93 8.14 -7.85 2.74
N GLN A 94 8.78 -7.59 1.60
CA GLN A 94 8.64 -8.46 0.42
C GLN A 94 9.12 -9.89 0.70
N MET A 95 10.27 -10.07 1.36
CA MET A 95 10.75 -11.40 1.76
C MET A 95 9.79 -12.11 2.73
N LEU A 96 9.20 -11.39 3.69
CA LEU A 96 8.24 -11.96 4.64
C LEU A 96 6.93 -12.36 3.96
N MET A 97 6.49 -11.61 2.95
CA MET A 97 5.27 -11.89 2.19
C MET A 97 5.44 -13.05 1.20
N GLN A 98 6.64 -13.29 0.67
CA GLN A 98 6.94 -14.37 -0.28
C GLN A 98 6.97 -15.78 0.34
N GLY A 99 6.60 -15.95 1.61
CA GLY A 99 6.37 -17.28 2.19
C GLY A 99 7.65 -18.00 2.60
N THR A 100 8.58 -17.31 3.26
CA THR A 100 9.65 -17.98 4.00
C THR A 100 9.08 -18.86 5.11
N LEU A 101 9.80 -19.92 5.53
CA LEU A 101 9.47 -20.85 6.63
C LEU A 101 9.25 -20.19 8.01
N LEU A 102 9.29 -18.86 8.09
CA LEU A 102 9.03 -18.09 9.30
C LEU A 102 7.56 -18.17 9.67
N THR A 103 7.30 -18.51 10.93
CA THR A 103 5.99 -18.45 11.55
C THR A 103 5.49 -17.00 11.59
N LYS A 104 4.17 -16.81 11.65
CA LYS A 104 3.54 -15.48 11.74
C LYS A 104 4.18 -14.60 12.81
N GLN A 105 4.45 -15.18 13.99
CA GLN A 105 5.04 -14.47 15.12
C GLN A 105 6.49 -14.04 14.87
N GLU A 106 7.31 -14.87 14.21
CA GLU A 106 8.67 -14.49 13.84
C GLU A 106 8.69 -13.39 12.76
N ARG A 107 7.69 -13.36 11.89
CA ARG A 107 7.53 -12.27 10.91
C ARG A 107 7.19 -10.96 11.61
N GLU A 108 6.25 -10.98 12.56
CA GLU A 108 5.84 -9.81 13.35
C GLU A 108 7.01 -9.27 14.20
N CYS A 109 7.73 -10.11 14.95
CA CYS A 109 8.86 -9.68 15.77
C CYS A 109 9.96 -8.99 14.94
N LYS A 110 10.34 -9.57 13.80
CA LYS A 110 11.37 -8.96 12.94
C LYS A 110 10.94 -7.63 12.35
N LEU A 111 9.63 -7.46 12.09
CA LEU A 111 9.08 -6.23 11.53
C LEU A 111 9.08 -5.11 12.58
N TYR A 112 8.71 -5.40 13.83
CA TYR A 112 8.82 -4.46 14.93
C TYR A 112 10.28 -4.08 15.24
N ASP A 113 11.21 -5.05 15.28
CA ASP A 113 12.64 -4.76 15.51
C ASP A 113 13.24 -3.85 14.43
N ALA A 114 12.81 -4.02 13.17
CA ALA A 114 13.24 -3.17 12.06
C ALA A 114 12.62 -1.77 12.15
N PHE A 115 11.34 -1.68 12.53
CA PHE A 115 10.65 -0.42 12.74
C PHE A 115 11.28 0.39 13.89
N ASP A 116 11.64 -0.26 14.99
CA ASP A 116 12.29 0.41 16.13
C ASP A 116 13.69 0.94 15.77
N LYS A 117 14.44 0.22 14.92
CA LYS A 117 15.71 0.74 14.39
C LYS A 117 15.52 1.96 13.48
N PHE A 118 14.44 2.00 12.71
CA PHE A 118 14.08 3.14 11.88
C PHE A 118 13.72 4.37 12.73
N SER A 119 12.89 4.19 13.77
CA SER A 119 12.49 5.28 14.67
C SER A 119 13.67 5.82 15.50
N TYR A 120 14.60 4.96 15.92
CA TYR A 120 15.77 5.34 16.71
C TYR A 120 16.83 6.16 15.95
N GLN A 121 16.95 6.01 14.62
CA GLN A 121 17.87 6.84 13.82
C GLN A 121 17.38 8.28 13.62
N LYS A 122 16.09 8.54 13.85
CA LYS A 122 15.47 9.87 13.73
C LYS A 122 15.88 10.82 14.85
N GLU A 123 16.29 10.30 16.02
CA GLU A 123 16.71 11.09 17.19
C GLU A 123 18.16 11.63 17.12
N ARG A 124 18.97 11.20 16.14
CA ARG A 124 20.38 11.63 16.00
C ARG A 124 20.65 12.66 14.91
N HIS A 125 19.63 13.05 14.14
CA HIS A 125 19.79 13.94 12.98
C HIS A 125 18.95 15.23 13.06
N PHE A 126 18.45 15.57 14.25
CA PHE A 126 17.93 16.90 14.59
C PHE A 126 18.75 17.51 15.73
#